data_AF-D8RIE8-F1
#
_entry.id   AF-D8RIE8-F1
#
_cell.length_a   1.000
_cell.length_b   1.000
_cell.length_c   1.000
_cell.angle_alpha   90.00
_cell.angle_beta   90.00
_cell.angle_gamma   90.00
#
_symmetry.space_group_name_H-M   'P 1'
#
loop_
_entity.id
_entity.type
_entity.pdbx_description
1 polymer ?
#
loop_
_entity_poly.entity_id
_entity_poly.type
_entity_poly.pdbx_seq_one_letter_code
_entity_poly.pdbx_strand_id
1 'polypeptide(L)'
;MHATAGIDIGYSLTNFSFPAPPKRRSSGITATATKSSRKYINTPGFSIPNPIEEARAVAVALCDTVENLIATYIDPREFPPSQDPQIQLADNFAPVTEFPPTPCRRVTGEIPRCLRGGAYIRNGSNPLHPPPAGYHYFDGHGMLHSVKFGDEEDQAPVYCARFTQNNRFVQEQAAGKPLFPYTLGTMSSYAGLARFGLFVMRTALGLINILGGMGTSNAGMAYFDRRILAMSEDDMPYAVSITPAGDLITMGRYSFNNRLFLPMCAHPKIDPISGELFAVSFNPVINPHLRYFWASPDGRKSPDFDVWLPDPCLFHDFAITENYAILPENQLVMKFQDVVLKNKLVIDGDTAKVPRFGVIPRIPTVGYSGIRWIDVPDWTSFHYINAWEEGTDKIVVLSSSITPVEHLFDDIAGLSNRLHEIHLDLRSGRSWKQHVCSAGLDFGQINQKFLGRKNRYVYMCYYGPWPKISGLAKIDLDAPRLPRPCIVASRRFERGQFCGEPFFVANGEEEDDGYVLSYVHNEESGVSELLVMDAKSPTLETVASIELPARVPYGFHGIFINADQIADQNHATL
;
A
#
# COMPACT_ATOMS: atom_id res chain seq x y z
N MET A 1 -11.32 64.30 26.52
CA MET A 1 -10.65 65.56 26.20
C MET A 1 -9.98 65.39 24.84
N HIS A 2 -10.36 66.24 23.88
CA HIS A 2 -9.80 66.51 22.53
C HIS A 2 -9.69 65.30 21.56
N ALA A 3 -10.47 65.13 20.47
CA ALA A 3 -10.87 65.99 19.32
C ALA A 3 -9.64 66.47 18.49
N THR A 4 -9.53 66.40 17.16
CA THR A 4 -10.42 66.07 16.01
C THR A 4 -9.58 66.07 14.70
N ALA A 5 -10.18 65.61 13.59
CA ALA A 5 -9.86 65.77 12.14
C ALA A 5 -9.32 64.49 11.48
N GLY A 6 -9.94 63.85 10.46
CA GLY A 6 -10.98 64.27 9.52
C GLY A 6 -10.35 64.50 8.14
N ILE A 7 -10.56 63.58 7.19
CA ILE A 7 -10.82 63.81 5.75
C ILE A 7 -11.40 62.52 5.17
N ASP A 8 -12.54 62.72 4.52
CA ASP A 8 -13.44 61.77 3.89
C ASP A 8 -13.37 62.05 2.39
N ILE A 9 -13.19 61.02 1.54
CA ILE A 9 -13.33 61.16 0.09
C ILE A 9 -13.97 59.89 -0.47
N GLY A 10 -15.29 59.96 -0.63
CA GLY A 10 -16.06 58.97 -1.37
C GLY A 10 -15.81 59.04 -2.88
N TYR A 11 -15.94 57.90 -3.55
CA TYR A 11 -16.17 57.87 -5.00
C TYR A 11 -17.35 56.98 -5.36
N SER A 12 -18.22 57.61 -6.15
CA SER A 12 -19.51 57.19 -6.65
C SER A 12 -19.43 56.05 -7.65
N LEU A 13 -20.39 55.12 -7.54
CA LEU A 13 -20.83 54.25 -8.63
C LEU A 13 -21.39 55.10 -9.77
N THR A 14 -20.90 54.91 -11.00
CA THR A 14 -21.61 55.31 -12.23
C THR A 14 -21.39 54.30 -13.35
N ASN A 15 -22.47 54.09 -14.08
CA ASN A 15 -22.69 53.13 -15.15
C ASN A 15 -21.71 53.25 -16.32
N PHE A 16 -21.23 52.11 -16.82
CA PHE A 16 -20.71 52.01 -18.19
C PHE A 16 -21.51 50.98 -18.99
N SER A 17 -22.25 51.52 -19.95
CA SER A 17 -23.01 50.81 -20.98
C SER A 17 -22.08 50.39 -22.12
N PHE A 18 -22.13 49.12 -22.53
CA PHE A 18 -21.42 48.62 -23.71
C PHE A 18 -22.19 48.97 -25.01
N PRO A 19 -21.50 49.38 -26.09
CA PRO A 19 -22.16 49.72 -27.36
C PRO A 19 -22.55 48.47 -28.17
N ALA A 20 -23.70 48.56 -28.83
CA ALA A 20 -24.30 47.52 -29.67
C ALA A 20 -23.56 47.27 -31.00
N PRO A 21 -23.60 46.05 -31.56
CA PRO A 21 -22.99 45.72 -32.84
C PRO A 21 -23.81 46.25 -34.04
N PRO A 22 -23.18 46.57 -35.18
CA PRO A 22 -23.85 47.19 -36.32
C PRO A 22 -24.67 46.18 -37.15
N LYS A 23 -25.87 46.60 -37.54
CA LYS A 23 -26.77 45.93 -38.50
C LYS A 23 -26.20 45.99 -39.92
N ARG A 24 -26.24 44.88 -40.68
CA ARG A 24 -26.29 44.92 -42.15
C ARG A 24 -27.36 44.00 -42.73
N ARG A 25 -28.36 44.69 -43.28
CA ARG A 25 -29.33 44.42 -44.36
C ARG A 25 -29.48 43.00 -44.92
N SER A 26 -30.75 42.59 -44.89
CA SER A 26 -31.39 41.59 -45.72
C SER A 26 -31.50 42.02 -47.19
N SER A 27 -31.35 41.05 -48.09
CA SER A 27 -31.99 41.04 -49.41
C SER A 27 -32.55 39.64 -49.61
N GLY A 28 -33.87 39.49 -49.53
CA GLY A 28 -34.55 38.22 -49.73
C GLY A 28 -34.88 38.00 -51.20
N ILE A 29 -34.88 36.73 -51.62
CA ILE A 29 -35.76 36.21 -52.68
C ILE A 29 -36.23 34.82 -52.26
N THR A 30 -37.56 34.69 -52.21
CA THR A 30 -38.39 33.51 -51.94
C THR A 30 -38.37 32.55 -53.13
N ALA A 31 -38.37 31.22 -52.90
CA ALA A 31 -39.28 30.28 -53.59
C ALA A 31 -39.07 28.80 -53.19
N THR A 32 -40.15 28.23 -52.65
CA THR A 32 -40.71 26.88 -52.83
C THR A 32 -39.90 25.60 -52.59
N ALA A 33 -40.54 24.74 -51.79
CA ALA A 33 -40.18 23.37 -51.46
C ALA A 33 -40.26 22.41 -52.65
N THR A 34 -39.30 21.47 -52.69
CA THR A 34 -39.51 20.12 -53.24
C THR A 34 -38.69 19.12 -52.43
N LYS A 35 -39.39 18.20 -51.75
CA LYS A 35 -38.81 16.98 -51.18
C LYS A 35 -38.22 16.15 -52.33
N SER A 36 -36.91 15.93 -52.29
CA SER A 36 -36.23 14.92 -53.12
C SER A 36 -35.44 14.01 -52.20
N SER A 37 -36.01 12.83 -51.94
CA SER A 37 -35.32 11.68 -51.37
C SER A 37 -34.15 11.27 -52.27
N ARG A 38 -32.91 11.62 -51.89
CA ARG A 38 -31.70 11.01 -52.46
C ARG A 38 -31.11 10.05 -51.45
N LYS A 39 -31.20 8.76 -51.80
CA LYS A 39 -30.41 7.68 -51.20
C LYS A 39 -28.93 8.08 -51.26
N TYR A 40 -28.31 8.36 -50.12
CA TYR A 40 -26.86 8.40 -50.05
C TYR A 40 -26.36 6.96 -50.12
N ILE A 41 -25.71 6.66 -51.23
CA ILE A 41 -24.92 5.46 -51.45
C ILE A 41 -23.73 5.53 -50.48
N ASN A 42 -23.61 4.53 -49.60
CA ASN A 42 -22.40 4.33 -48.80
C ASN A 42 -21.23 4.16 -49.75
N THR A 43 -20.40 5.20 -49.84
CA THR A 43 -19.08 5.12 -50.48
C THR A 43 -18.11 4.78 -49.34
N PRO A 44 -17.22 3.77 -49.46
CA PRO A 44 -16.21 3.54 -48.44
C PRO A 44 -15.31 4.77 -48.41
N GLY A 45 -15.36 5.53 -47.32
CA GLY A 45 -14.43 6.64 -47.11
C GLY A 45 -13.02 6.08 -47.02
N PHE A 46 -12.16 6.42 -47.98
CA PHE A 46 -10.72 6.27 -47.82
C PHE A 46 -10.29 7.20 -46.67
N SER A 47 -10.07 6.64 -45.49
CA SER A 47 -9.35 7.31 -44.41
C SER A 47 -7.88 7.41 -44.82
N ILE A 48 -7.37 8.63 -44.97
CA ILE A 48 -5.93 8.86 -45.12
C ILE A 48 -5.27 8.38 -43.82
N PRO A 49 -4.31 7.45 -43.85
CA PRO A 49 -3.67 6.97 -42.64
C PRO A 49 -3.01 8.13 -41.89
N ASN A 50 -3.23 8.19 -40.58
CA ASN A 50 -2.58 9.16 -39.72
C ASN A 50 -1.10 8.74 -39.54
N PRO A 51 -0.11 9.50 -40.05
CA PRO A 51 1.30 9.09 -40.01
C PRO A 51 1.82 8.85 -38.59
N ILE A 52 1.21 9.51 -37.59
CA ILE A 52 1.56 9.33 -36.16
C ILE A 52 1.06 7.96 -35.67
N GLU A 53 -0.13 7.55 -36.07
CA GLU A 53 -0.69 6.24 -35.70
C GLU A 53 0.08 5.10 -36.38
N GLU A 54 0.48 5.28 -37.63
CA GLU A 54 1.33 4.32 -38.34
C GLU A 54 2.71 4.19 -37.68
N ALA A 55 3.37 5.31 -37.37
CA ALA A 55 4.65 5.31 -36.67
C ALA A 55 4.55 4.64 -35.30
N ARG A 56 3.47 4.89 -34.57
CA ARG A 56 3.19 4.23 -33.28
C ARG A 56 2.97 2.73 -33.45
N ALA A 57 2.22 2.30 -34.46
CA ALA A 57 1.99 0.89 -34.74
C ALA A 57 3.30 0.15 -35.09
N VAL A 58 4.18 0.78 -35.86
CA VAL A 58 5.53 0.25 -36.15
C VAL A 58 6.38 0.15 -34.89
N ALA A 59 6.34 1.18 -34.03
CA ALA A 59 7.07 1.17 -32.75
C ALA A 59 6.58 0.03 -31.83
N VAL A 60 5.26 -0.18 -31.73
CA VAL A 60 4.67 -1.30 -30.99
C VAL A 60 5.14 -2.63 -31.57
N ALA A 61 5.02 -2.83 -32.89
CA ALA A 61 5.44 -4.06 -33.54
C ALA A 61 6.93 -4.37 -33.34
N LEU A 62 7.78 -3.34 -33.34
CA LEU A 62 9.20 -3.48 -33.05
C LEU A 62 9.45 -3.92 -31.60
N CYS A 63 8.82 -3.25 -30.61
CA CYS A 63 8.93 -3.65 -29.21
C CYS A 63 8.42 -5.07 -28.97
N ASP A 64 7.34 -5.47 -29.63
CA ASP A 64 6.76 -6.81 -29.53
C ASP A 64 7.68 -7.88 -30.14
N THR A 65 8.36 -7.54 -31.23
CA THR A 65 9.40 -8.40 -31.81
C THR A 65 10.57 -8.57 -30.83
N VAL A 66 11.03 -7.49 -30.20
CA VAL A 66 12.09 -7.56 -29.18
C VAL A 66 11.64 -8.38 -27.96
N GLU A 67 10.42 -8.18 -27.49
CA GLU A 67 9.82 -8.97 -26.40
C GLU A 67 9.81 -10.47 -26.71
N ASN A 68 9.39 -10.85 -27.92
CA ASN A 68 9.39 -12.24 -28.37
C ASN A 68 10.81 -12.82 -28.44
N LEU A 69 11.81 -12.04 -28.86
CA LEU A 69 13.21 -12.46 -28.87
C LEU A 69 13.73 -12.69 -27.45
N ILE A 70 13.40 -11.80 -26.51
CA ILE A 70 13.74 -11.96 -25.09
C ILE A 70 13.11 -13.25 -24.55
N ALA A 71 11.80 -13.43 -24.74
CA ALA A 71 11.07 -14.61 -24.27
C ALA A 71 11.59 -15.92 -24.87
N THR A 72 12.02 -15.92 -26.15
CA THR A 72 12.46 -17.13 -26.85
C THR A 72 13.90 -17.50 -26.53
N TYR A 73 14.79 -16.51 -26.38
CA TYR A 73 16.24 -16.75 -26.39
C TYR A 73 16.97 -16.29 -25.12
N ILE A 74 16.36 -15.45 -24.28
CA ILE A 74 17.03 -14.83 -23.12
C ILE A 74 16.40 -15.26 -21.81
N ASP A 75 15.07 -15.29 -21.71
CA ASP A 75 14.39 -15.74 -20.50
C ASP A 75 14.77 -17.18 -20.16
N PRO A 76 14.97 -17.51 -18.88
CA PRO A 76 15.27 -18.87 -18.48
C PRO A 76 14.05 -19.77 -18.72
N ARG A 77 14.31 -21.05 -18.98
CA ARG A 77 13.23 -22.04 -19.17
C ARG A 77 12.53 -22.41 -17.87
N GLU A 78 13.24 -22.29 -16.76
CA GLU A 78 12.77 -22.59 -15.42
C GLU A 78 13.14 -21.41 -14.52
N PHE A 79 12.17 -20.96 -13.72
CA PHE A 79 12.38 -19.91 -12.73
C PHE A 79 12.55 -20.55 -11.35
N PRO A 80 13.31 -19.94 -10.43
CA PRO A 80 13.31 -20.38 -9.04
C PRO A 80 11.89 -20.27 -8.45
N PRO A 81 11.53 -21.06 -7.41
CA PRO A 81 10.19 -21.03 -6.83
C PRO A 81 9.68 -19.65 -6.40
N SER A 82 10.57 -18.73 -6.01
CA SER A 82 10.24 -17.35 -5.66
C SER A 82 9.83 -16.49 -6.86
N GLN A 83 10.14 -16.91 -8.09
CA GLN A 83 9.86 -16.17 -9.32
C GLN A 83 9.01 -16.97 -10.31
N ASP A 84 8.71 -18.24 -10.06
CA ASP A 84 7.88 -19.05 -10.96
C ASP A 84 6.40 -18.66 -10.81
N PRO A 85 5.75 -18.10 -11.85
CA PRO A 85 4.34 -17.75 -11.79
C PRO A 85 3.43 -18.95 -11.46
N GLN A 86 3.80 -20.18 -11.81
CA GLN A 86 3.01 -21.37 -11.50
C GLN A 86 2.96 -21.66 -10.00
N ILE A 87 4.00 -21.26 -9.27
CA ILE A 87 4.10 -21.40 -7.81
C ILE A 87 3.54 -20.14 -7.13
N GLN A 88 3.94 -18.96 -7.61
CA GLN A 88 3.60 -17.67 -7.00
C GLN A 88 2.13 -17.29 -7.18
N LEU A 89 1.42 -17.89 -8.14
CA LEU A 89 -0.02 -17.70 -8.39
C LEU A 89 -0.83 -18.98 -8.14
N ALA A 90 -0.26 -19.97 -7.43
CA ALA A 90 -0.96 -21.21 -7.09
C ALA A 90 -2.08 -20.98 -6.06
N ASP A 91 -3.06 -21.88 -6.02
CA ASP A 91 -4.14 -21.91 -5.04
C ASP A 91 -4.87 -20.55 -4.93
N ASN A 92 -5.01 -20.03 -3.70
CA ASN A 92 -5.67 -18.76 -3.43
C ASN A 92 -4.75 -17.52 -3.64
N PHE A 93 -3.54 -17.69 -4.18
CA PHE A 93 -2.75 -16.58 -4.76
C PHE A 93 -3.15 -16.27 -6.21
N ALA A 94 -3.94 -17.15 -6.85
CA ALA A 94 -4.40 -16.94 -8.21
C ALA A 94 -5.22 -15.63 -8.33
N PRO A 95 -5.11 -14.91 -9.46
CA PRO A 95 -5.82 -13.65 -9.64
C PRO A 95 -7.34 -13.84 -9.67
N VAL A 96 -8.06 -12.80 -9.25
CA VAL A 96 -9.52 -12.66 -9.39
C VAL A 96 -9.85 -11.44 -10.26
N THR A 97 -11.07 -11.42 -10.79
CA THR A 97 -11.63 -10.27 -11.50
C THR A 97 -12.33 -9.32 -10.54
N GLU A 98 -12.55 -8.07 -10.95
CA GLU A 98 -13.36 -7.12 -10.18
C GLU A 98 -14.75 -7.68 -9.84
N PHE A 99 -15.28 -7.25 -8.71
CA PHE A 99 -16.58 -7.66 -8.23
C PHE A 99 -17.38 -6.42 -7.78
N PRO A 100 -18.54 -6.13 -8.39
CA PRO A 100 -19.32 -4.96 -8.04
C PRO A 100 -19.90 -5.07 -6.63
N PRO A 101 -20.33 -3.96 -6.03
CA PRO A 101 -20.98 -3.96 -4.72
C PRO A 101 -22.15 -4.93 -4.70
N THR A 102 -22.04 -5.96 -3.86
CA THR A 102 -23.02 -7.05 -3.78
C THR A 102 -23.23 -7.42 -2.32
N PRO A 103 -24.49 -7.58 -1.86
CA PRO A 103 -24.76 -8.09 -0.52
C PRO A 103 -24.05 -9.42 -0.27
N CYS A 104 -23.45 -9.56 0.90
CA CYS A 104 -22.83 -10.81 1.34
C CYS A 104 -23.88 -11.93 1.45
N ARG A 105 -23.44 -13.18 1.21
CA ARG A 105 -24.34 -14.32 1.05
C ARG A 105 -25.07 -14.67 2.33
N ARG A 106 -24.34 -14.63 3.44
CA ARG A 106 -24.84 -15.06 4.74
C ARG A 106 -24.03 -14.40 5.84
N VAL A 107 -24.73 -13.97 6.88
CA VAL A 107 -24.13 -13.56 8.16
C VAL A 107 -24.57 -14.58 9.20
N THR A 108 -23.60 -15.14 9.92
CA THR A 108 -23.85 -16.01 11.08
C THR A 108 -23.33 -15.32 12.32
N GLY A 109 -24.11 -15.28 13.40
CA GLY A 109 -23.79 -14.50 14.60
C GLY A 109 -24.30 -13.06 14.51
N GLU A 110 -23.78 -12.17 15.37
CA GLU A 110 -24.22 -10.77 15.48
C GLU A 110 -23.07 -9.82 15.19
N ILE A 111 -23.27 -8.91 14.21
CA ILE A 111 -22.28 -7.89 13.87
C ILE A 111 -22.26 -6.82 14.97
N PRO A 112 -21.12 -6.57 15.63
CA PRO A 112 -21.02 -5.57 16.68
C PRO A 112 -21.39 -4.16 16.22
N ARG A 113 -22.00 -3.39 17.13
CA ARG A 113 -22.46 -2.02 16.85
C ARG A 113 -21.34 -1.07 16.41
N CYS A 114 -20.13 -1.21 16.93
CA CYS A 114 -18.99 -0.38 16.54
C CYS A 114 -18.55 -0.55 15.08
N LEU A 115 -18.99 -1.61 14.40
CA LEU A 115 -18.69 -1.84 12.99
C LEU A 115 -19.73 -1.23 12.05
N ARG A 116 -20.94 -0.89 12.55
CA ARG A 116 -22.05 -0.40 11.73
C ARG A 116 -21.68 0.87 10.96
N GLY A 117 -22.11 0.94 9.71
CA GLY A 117 -21.79 2.00 8.76
C GLY A 117 -20.32 2.11 8.34
N GLY A 118 -19.40 1.37 8.97
CA GLY A 118 -17.99 1.32 8.63
C GLY A 118 -17.67 0.36 7.47
N ALA A 119 -16.40 0.27 7.11
CA ALA A 119 -15.91 -0.67 6.11
C ALA A 119 -14.53 -1.21 6.47
N TYR A 120 -14.34 -2.52 6.35
CA TYR A 120 -13.01 -3.14 6.35
C TYR A 120 -12.52 -3.25 4.91
N ILE A 121 -11.33 -2.73 4.64
CA ILE A 121 -10.73 -2.69 3.30
C ILE A 121 -9.33 -3.28 3.39
N ARG A 122 -9.03 -4.30 2.59
CA ARG A 122 -7.70 -4.91 2.53
C ARG A 122 -7.13 -4.78 1.12
N ASN A 123 -5.87 -4.38 1.04
CA ASN A 123 -5.10 -4.37 -0.19
C ASN A 123 -4.43 -5.72 -0.45
N GLY A 124 -3.91 -5.92 -1.66
CA GLY A 124 -3.28 -7.17 -2.04
C GLY A 124 -2.80 -7.14 -3.49
N SER A 125 -1.94 -8.09 -3.80
CA SER A 125 -1.42 -8.28 -5.15
C SER A 125 -2.36 -9.15 -5.98
N ASN A 126 -2.69 -8.67 -7.17
CA ASN A 126 -3.52 -9.35 -8.14
C ASN A 126 -3.04 -8.96 -9.55
N PRO A 127 -2.32 -9.82 -10.29
CA PRO A 127 -1.85 -9.45 -11.63
C PRO A 127 -3.05 -9.28 -12.58
N LEU A 128 -3.11 -8.14 -13.29
CA LEU A 128 -4.16 -7.85 -14.26
C LEU A 128 -4.13 -8.81 -15.46
N HIS A 129 -2.92 -9.12 -15.93
CA HIS A 129 -2.66 -10.00 -17.05
C HIS A 129 -1.68 -11.11 -16.64
N PRO A 130 -1.69 -12.28 -17.31
CA PRO A 130 -0.71 -13.33 -17.06
C PRO A 130 0.73 -12.81 -17.22
N PRO A 131 1.62 -13.06 -16.24
CA PRO A 131 3.03 -12.69 -16.35
C PRO A 131 3.71 -13.40 -17.54
N PRO A 132 4.43 -12.68 -18.42
CA PRO A 132 5.10 -13.29 -19.57
C PRO A 132 6.41 -14.02 -19.22
N ALA A 133 6.90 -13.85 -17.99
CA ALA A 133 8.17 -14.38 -17.50
C ALA A 133 8.10 -14.48 -15.95
N GLY A 134 9.26 -14.47 -15.29
CA GLY A 134 9.35 -14.52 -13.83
C GLY A 134 8.48 -13.47 -13.13
N TYR A 135 7.81 -13.89 -12.07
CA TYR A 135 6.85 -13.12 -11.30
C TYR A 135 6.99 -13.47 -9.83
N HIS A 136 7.14 -12.47 -8.97
CA HIS A 136 7.01 -12.65 -7.53
C HIS A 136 5.64 -12.15 -7.07
N TYR A 137 5.07 -12.77 -6.03
CA TYR A 137 3.75 -12.39 -5.52
C TYR A 137 3.61 -10.88 -5.23
N PHE A 138 4.67 -10.18 -4.81
CA PHE A 138 4.62 -8.74 -4.52
C PHE A 138 4.53 -7.83 -5.76
N ASP A 139 4.73 -8.35 -6.98
CA ASP A 139 4.78 -7.54 -8.20
C ASP A 139 3.42 -7.29 -8.87
N GLY A 140 2.35 -7.94 -8.40
CA GLY A 140 1.01 -7.80 -9.00
C GLY A 140 0.34 -6.47 -8.70
N HIS A 141 -0.72 -6.16 -9.43
CA HIS A 141 -1.43 -4.89 -9.28
C HIS A 141 -2.22 -4.85 -7.97
N GLY A 142 -2.40 -3.66 -7.41
CA GLY A 142 -3.17 -3.45 -6.20
C GLY A 142 -4.66 -3.68 -6.44
N MET A 143 -5.24 -4.64 -5.74
CA MET A 143 -6.68 -4.90 -5.73
C MET A 143 -7.22 -4.79 -4.31
N LEU A 144 -8.20 -3.92 -4.15
CA LEU A 144 -8.84 -3.64 -2.88
C LEU A 144 -10.07 -4.52 -2.71
N HIS A 145 -10.17 -5.18 -1.56
CA HIS A 145 -11.33 -5.96 -1.14
C HIS A 145 -11.99 -5.29 0.05
N SER A 146 -13.24 -4.85 -0.12
CA SER A 146 -14.00 -4.15 0.91
C SER A 146 -15.23 -4.95 1.34
N VAL A 147 -15.48 -4.97 2.64
CA VAL A 147 -16.79 -5.28 3.22
C VAL A 147 -17.28 -4.03 3.94
N LYS A 148 -18.30 -3.39 3.38
CA LYS A 148 -19.02 -2.29 4.02
C LYS A 148 -20.14 -2.86 4.88
N PHE A 149 -20.15 -2.53 6.17
CA PHE A 149 -21.19 -2.94 7.10
C PHE A 149 -22.45 -2.08 6.92
N GLY A 150 -23.61 -2.66 7.21
CA GLY A 150 -24.88 -1.94 7.19
C GLY A 150 -24.94 -0.83 8.23
N ASP A 151 -25.71 0.22 7.95
CA ASP A 151 -25.95 1.31 8.91
C ASP A 151 -26.89 0.82 10.03
N GLU A 152 -27.85 -0.03 9.66
CA GLU A 152 -28.82 -0.67 10.56
C GLU A 152 -28.51 -2.16 10.77
N GLU A 153 -29.06 -2.75 11.83
CA GLU A 153 -28.81 -4.14 12.24
C GLU A 153 -29.20 -5.18 11.17
N ASP A 154 -30.35 -4.98 10.52
CA ASP A 154 -30.90 -5.90 9.53
C ASP A 154 -30.33 -5.67 8.12
N GLN A 155 -29.47 -4.67 7.94
CA GLN A 155 -28.89 -4.36 6.63
C GLN A 155 -27.68 -5.25 6.37
N ALA A 156 -27.79 -6.09 5.34
CA ALA A 156 -26.71 -6.98 4.95
C ALA A 156 -25.42 -6.21 4.59
N PRO A 157 -24.24 -6.67 5.06
CA PRO A 157 -22.97 -6.14 4.61
C PRO A 157 -22.81 -6.28 3.09
N VAL A 158 -22.09 -5.35 2.48
CA VAL A 158 -21.85 -5.31 1.04
C VAL A 158 -20.37 -5.54 0.75
N TYR A 159 -20.09 -6.54 -0.09
CA TYR A 159 -18.74 -6.82 -0.56
C TYR A 159 -18.48 -6.17 -1.92
N CYS A 160 -17.28 -5.62 -2.10
CA CYS A 160 -16.81 -5.07 -3.37
C CYS A 160 -15.32 -5.38 -3.55
N ALA A 161 -14.90 -5.59 -4.80
CA ALA A 161 -13.48 -5.69 -5.15
C ALA A 161 -13.13 -4.92 -6.42
N ARG A 162 -12.14 -4.04 -6.34
CA ARG A 162 -11.71 -3.14 -7.42
C ARG A 162 -10.20 -3.07 -7.53
N PHE A 163 -9.68 -2.96 -8.75
CA PHE A 163 -8.30 -2.56 -8.92
C PHE A 163 -8.13 -1.08 -8.55
N THR A 164 -6.98 -0.75 -7.98
CA THR A 164 -6.55 0.64 -7.91
C THR A 164 -6.16 1.08 -9.32
N GLN A 165 -6.88 2.03 -9.89
CA GLN A 165 -6.65 2.51 -11.26
C GLN A 165 -5.44 3.46 -11.33
N ASN A 166 -4.27 2.93 -11.00
CA ASN A 166 -3.02 3.66 -11.09
C ASN A 166 -2.51 3.76 -12.54
N ASN A 167 -1.52 4.62 -12.75
CA ASN A 167 -0.96 4.90 -14.08
C ASN A 167 -0.45 3.64 -14.79
N ARG A 168 0.11 2.67 -14.04
CA ARG A 168 0.53 1.37 -14.59
C ARG A 168 -0.70 0.57 -15.06
N PHE A 169 -1.68 0.39 -14.18
CA PHE A 169 -2.92 -0.34 -14.47
C PHE A 169 -3.63 0.20 -15.71
N VAL A 170 -3.84 1.52 -15.79
CA VAL A 170 -4.57 2.15 -16.90
C VAL A 170 -3.87 1.88 -18.24
N GLN A 171 -2.54 1.93 -18.28
CA GLN A 171 -1.77 1.68 -19.49
C GLN A 171 -1.76 0.20 -19.89
N GLU A 172 -1.60 -0.72 -18.94
CA GLU A 172 -1.61 -2.16 -19.21
C GLU A 172 -3.02 -2.68 -19.56
N GLN A 173 -4.06 -2.12 -18.94
CA GLN A 173 -5.46 -2.39 -19.32
C GLN A 173 -5.71 -1.98 -20.78
N ALA A 174 -5.29 -0.77 -21.17
CA ALA A 174 -5.46 -0.28 -22.53
C ALA A 174 -4.65 -1.08 -23.57
N ALA A 175 -3.47 -1.57 -23.20
CA ALA A 175 -2.63 -2.39 -24.07
C ALA A 175 -3.05 -3.87 -24.11
N GLY A 176 -3.83 -4.35 -23.14
CA GLY A 176 -4.23 -5.76 -23.03
C GLY A 176 -3.10 -6.71 -22.68
N LYS A 177 -1.97 -6.20 -22.17
CA LYS A 177 -0.79 -6.99 -21.77
C LYS A 177 0.11 -6.23 -20.79
N PRO A 178 1.02 -6.92 -20.08
CA PRO A 178 2.03 -6.28 -19.25
C PRO A 178 2.98 -5.39 -20.06
N LEU A 179 3.26 -4.20 -19.54
CA LEU A 179 4.14 -3.21 -20.16
C LEU A 179 5.33 -2.83 -19.27
N PHE A 180 5.11 -2.85 -17.96
CA PHE A 180 6.09 -2.49 -16.94
C PHE A 180 6.84 -3.73 -16.42
N PRO A 181 8.10 -3.59 -16.00
CA PRO A 181 8.85 -4.69 -15.43
C PRO A 181 8.27 -5.13 -14.08
N TYR A 182 8.58 -6.37 -13.68
CA TYR A 182 8.35 -6.88 -12.32
C TYR A 182 9.65 -6.75 -11.53
N THR A 183 9.62 -6.03 -10.41
CA THR A 183 10.83 -5.67 -9.66
C THR A 183 11.51 -6.90 -9.10
N LEU A 184 10.77 -7.78 -8.42
CA LEU A 184 11.33 -8.99 -7.81
C LEU A 184 11.33 -10.18 -8.75
N GLY A 185 10.31 -10.29 -9.60
CA GLY A 185 10.13 -11.38 -10.56
C GLY A 185 11.08 -11.33 -11.75
N THR A 186 11.45 -10.13 -12.22
CA THR A 186 12.29 -9.98 -13.41
C THR A 186 13.65 -9.30 -13.17
N MET A 187 13.84 -8.41 -12.18
CA MET A 187 15.14 -7.71 -12.01
C MET A 187 16.18 -8.53 -11.22
N SER A 188 16.34 -9.79 -11.58
CA SER A 188 17.17 -10.76 -10.85
C SER A 188 18.24 -11.44 -11.70
N SER A 189 18.33 -11.08 -13.00
CA SER A 189 19.18 -11.76 -13.97
C SER A 189 19.50 -10.93 -15.22
N TYR A 190 20.33 -11.46 -16.11
CA TYR A 190 20.53 -10.93 -17.46
C TYR A 190 19.22 -10.79 -18.26
N ALA A 191 18.28 -11.72 -18.08
CA ALA A 191 16.95 -11.61 -18.66
C ALA A 191 16.21 -10.38 -18.10
N GLY A 192 16.39 -10.09 -16.82
CA GLY A 192 15.95 -8.86 -16.18
C GLY A 192 16.50 -7.59 -16.82
N LEU A 193 17.81 -7.56 -17.11
CA LEU A 193 18.42 -6.43 -17.81
C LEU A 193 17.85 -6.25 -19.23
N ALA A 194 17.60 -7.34 -19.95
CA ALA A 194 16.98 -7.27 -21.27
C ALA A 194 15.53 -6.76 -21.20
N ARG A 195 14.74 -7.25 -20.24
CA ARG A 195 13.37 -6.78 -19.97
C ARG A 195 13.35 -5.30 -19.55
N PHE A 196 14.31 -4.86 -18.73
CA PHE A 196 14.48 -3.45 -18.39
C PHE A 196 14.87 -2.60 -19.61
N GLY A 197 15.75 -3.11 -20.48
CA GLY A 197 16.08 -2.46 -21.75
C GLY A 197 14.86 -2.29 -22.67
N LEU A 198 14.00 -3.30 -22.75
CA LEU A 198 12.71 -3.21 -23.46
C LEU A 198 11.79 -2.15 -22.84
N PHE A 199 11.72 -2.07 -21.51
CA PHE A 199 10.97 -1.03 -20.82
C PHE A 199 11.49 0.39 -21.13
N VAL A 200 12.81 0.58 -21.10
CA VAL A 200 13.46 1.84 -21.49
C VAL A 200 13.15 2.19 -22.95
N MET A 201 13.21 1.20 -23.85
CA MET A 201 12.86 1.37 -25.26
C MET A 201 11.40 1.79 -25.45
N ARG A 202 10.44 1.12 -24.80
CA ARG A 202 9.02 1.48 -24.83
C ARG A 202 8.78 2.91 -24.35
N THR A 203 9.50 3.31 -23.29
CA THR A 203 9.45 4.68 -22.75
C THR A 203 10.01 5.69 -23.74
N ALA A 204 11.20 5.44 -24.32
CA ALA A 204 11.84 6.32 -25.29
C ALA A 204 11.03 6.51 -26.58
N LEU A 205 10.25 5.51 -26.97
CA LEU A 205 9.32 5.55 -28.11
C LEU A 205 7.95 6.17 -27.77
N GLY A 206 7.74 6.63 -26.53
CA GLY A 206 6.49 7.24 -26.10
C GLY A 206 5.31 6.26 -26.01
N LEU A 207 5.59 4.96 -25.90
CA LEU A 207 4.57 3.92 -25.73
C LEU A 207 4.10 3.77 -24.29
N ILE A 208 4.95 4.17 -23.33
CA ILE A 208 4.66 4.18 -21.89
C ILE A 208 4.95 5.58 -21.34
N ASN A 209 4.05 6.08 -20.50
CA ASN A 209 4.25 7.26 -19.68
C ASN A 209 4.65 6.87 -18.25
N ILE A 210 5.89 7.17 -17.86
CA ILE A 210 6.41 6.90 -16.51
C ILE A 210 6.22 8.07 -15.54
N LEU A 211 5.89 9.28 -16.04
CA LEU A 211 5.70 10.48 -15.20
C LEU A 211 4.49 10.33 -14.26
N GLY A 212 3.51 9.53 -14.67
CA GLY A 212 2.33 9.18 -13.86
C GLY A 212 2.62 8.19 -12.73
N GLY A 213 3.86 7.72 -12.56
CA GLY A 213 4.22 6.70 -11.57
C GLY A 213 4.21 5.29 -12.15
N MET A 214 4.92 4.37 -11.51
CA MET A 214 5.12 3.00 -12.00
C MET A 214 4.65 1.95 -10.99
N GLY A 215 4.17 2.38 -9.82
CA GLY A 215 3.86 1.46 -8.74
C GLY A 215 2.59 0.67 -8.97
N THR A 216 2.43 -0.34 -8.12
CA THR A 216 1.31 -1.26 -8.18
C THR A 216 0.18 -0.88 -7.22
N SER A 217 0.44 -0.01 -6.24
CA SER A 217 -0.51 0.36 -5.17
C SER A 217 -1.06 -0.84 -4.39
N ASN A 218 -0.26 -1.89 -4.17
CA ASN A 218 -0.70 -3.15 -3.57
C ASN A 218 -0.33 -3.32 -2.09
N ALA A 219 0.66 -2.59 -1.58
CA ALA A 219 1.41 -2.96 -0.38
C ALA A 219 0.86 -2.38 0.92
N GLY A 220 -0.03 -1.39 0.90
CA GLY A 220 -0.47 -0.75 2.13
C GLY A 220 -1.75 0.05 2.00
N MET A 221 -2.31 0.42 3.15
CA MET A 221 -3.51 1.24 3.28
C MET A 221 -3.36 2.24 4.43
N ALA A 222 -3.83 3.47 4.23
CA ALA A 222 -3.92 4.47 5.29
C ALA A 222 -5.18 5.33 5.14
N TYR A 223 -5.64 5.95 6.23
CA TYR A 223 -6.69 6.97 6.20
C TYR A 223 -6.13 8.29 6.70
N PHE A 224 -5.97 9.27 5.81
CA PHE A 224 -5.35 10.55 6.12
C PHE A 224 -5.89 11.66 5.21
N ASP A 225 -5.95 12.91 5.70
CA ASP A 225 -6.56 14.04 4.97
C ASP A 225 -7.96 13.69 4.42
N ARG A 226 -8.73 12.94 5.22
CA ARG A 226 -10.07 12.43 4.88
C ARG A 226 -10.12 11.59 3.61
N ARG A 227 -9.01 10.91 3.27
CA ARG A 227 -8.87 10.05 2.10
C ARG A 227 -8.39 8.68 2.52
N ILE A 228 -8.91 7.64 1.88
CA ILE A 228 -8.29 6.32 1.92
C ILE A 228 -7.15 6.33 0.91
N LEU A 229 -5.97 5.89 1.31
CA LEU A 229 -4.77 5.88 0.48
C LEU A 229 -4.36 4.43 0.23
N ALA A 230 -4.34 4.02 -1.04
CA ALA A 230 -3.74 2.76 -1.48
C ALA A 230 -2.26 3.00 -1.82
N MET A 231 -1.37 2.22 -1.23
CA MET A 231 0.06 2.53 -1.17
C MET A 231 0.92 1.45 -1.83
N SER A 232 2.06 1.84 -2.39
CA SER A 232 3.15 0.92 -2.77
C SER A 232 4.51 1.57 -2.52
N GLU A 233 5.53 0.75 -2.29
CA GLU A 233 6.88 1.20 -1.94
C GLU A 233 7.57 2.07 -3.01
N ASP A 234 7.09 1.98 -4.24
CA ASP A 234 7.72 2.51 -5.44
C ASP A 234 6.93 3.65 -6.11
N ASP A 235 5.87 4.16 -5.46
CA ASP A 235 5.05 5.24 -5.98
C ASP A 235 4.44 6.14 -4.89
N MET A 236 3.85 7.26 -5.31
CA MET A 236 2.95 8.05 -4.48
C MET A 236 1.65 7.27 -4.25
N PRO A 237 0.96 7.50 -3.11
CA PRO A 237 -0.28 6.82 -2.81
C PRO A 237 -1.38 7.23 -3.79
N TYR A 238 -2.33 6.35 -4.04
CA TYR A 238 -3.54 6.65 -4.79
C TYR A 238 -4.71 6.81 -3.84
N ALA A 239 -5.41 7.95 -3.93
CA ALA A 239 -6.60 8.18 -3.13
C ALA A 239 -7.75 7.35 -3.66
N VAL A 240 -8.50 6.74 -2.75
CA VAL A 240 -9.68 5.93 -3.02
C VAL A 240 -10.83 6.46 -2.18
N SER A 241 -12.02 6.47 -2.77
CA SER A 241 -13.25 6.81 -2.09
C SER A 241 -14.18 5.60 -2.06
N ILE A 242 -14.91 5.45 -0.96
CA ILE A 242 -16.00 4.48 -0.86
C ILE A 242 -17.34 5.18 -1.08
N THR A 243 -18.17 4.62 -1.94
CA THR A 243 -19.50 5.15 -2.23
C THR A 243 -20.52 4.70 -1.17
N PRO A 244 -21.69 5.35 -1.05
CA PRO A 244 -22.77 4.88 -0.19
C PRO A 244 -23.19 3.44 -0.48
N ALA A 245 -23.12 3.00 -1.75
CA ALA A 245 -23.43 1.63 -2.17
C ALA A 245 -22.32 0.61 -1.82
N GLY A 246 -21.15 1.05 -1.34
CA GLY A 246 -20.01 0.19 -1.02
C GLY A 246 -19.04 -0.04 -2.18
N ASP A 247 -19.17 0.69 -3.30
CA ASP A 247 -18.17 0.67 -4.39
C ASP A 247 -16.91 1.45 -4.03
N LEU A 248 -15.78 1.07 -4.61
CA LEU A 248 -14.49 1.74 -4.46
C LEU A 248 -14.11 2.46 -5.74
N ILE A 249 -13.83 3.77 -5.63
CA ILE A 249 -13.47 4.62 -6.78
C ILE A 249 -12.06 5.17 -6.56
N THR A 250 -11.16 4.91 -7.50
CA THR A 250 -9.83 5.56 -7.50
C THR A 250 -9.99 7.02 -7.90
N MET A 251 -9.61 7.93 -7.01
CA MET A 251 -9.74 9.37 -7.16
C MET A 251 -8.54 10.01 -7.87
N GLY A 252 -7.37 9.34 -7.84
CA GLY A 252 -6.15 9.78 -8.50
C GLY A 252 -4.92 9.65 -7.59
N ARG A 253 -3.76 10.01 -8.14
CA ARG A 253 -2.46 9.95 -7.45
C ARG A 253 -2.32 11.14 -6.50
N TYR A 254 -2.12 10.88 -5.22
CA TYR A 254 -2.13 11.88 -4.16
C TYR A 254 -0.71 12.41 -3.85
N SER A 255 -0.51 13.70 -4.07
CA SER A 255 0.78 14.39 -4.00
C SER A 255 0.91 15.38 -2.84
N PHE A 256 0.03 15.33 -1.83
CA PHE A 256 -0.01 16.29 -0.71
C PHE A 256 -0.03 17.75 -1.19
N ASN A 257 -0.96 18.07 -2.10
CA ASN A 257 -1.05 19.38 -2.76
C ASN A 257 0.25 19.77 -3.50
N ASN A 258 0.80 18.84 -4.29
CA ASN A 258 2.04 19.00 -5.06
C ASN A 258 3.28 19.28 -4.21
N ARG A 259 3.39 18.61 -3.06
CA ARG A 259 4.56 18.68 -2.16
C ARG A 259 5.31 17.36 -2.03
N LEU A 260 4.71 16.27 -2.52
CA LEU A 260 5.35 14.98 -2.68
C LEU A 260 5.55 14.72 -4.17
N PHE A 261 6.78 14.38 -4.56
CA PHE A 261 7.17 14.09 -5.96
C PHE A 261 7.87 12.74 -6.09
N LEU A 262 8.07 12.04 -4.98
CA LEU A 262 8.81 10.80 -4.85
C LEU A 262 7.91 9.75 -4.22
N PRO A 263 8.27 8.46 -4.34
CA PRO A 263 7.58 7.39 -3.62
C PRO A 263 7.52 7.64 -2.12
N MET A 264 6.51 7.11 -1.44
CA MET A 264 6.49 7.04 0.02
C MET A 264 6.24 5.60 0.46
N CYS A 265 6.73 5.21 1.63
CA CYS A 265 6.57 3.85 2.16
C CYS A 265 5.09 3.46 2.27
N ALA A 266 4.82 2.15 2.23
CA ALA A 266 3.47 1.64 2.42
C ALA A 266 2.99 1.64 3.88
N HIS A 267 3.87 2.01 4.83
CA HIS A 267 3.64 1.99 6.27
C HIS A 267 3.78 3.37 6.94
N PRO A 268 3.00 4.40 6.52
CA PRO A 268 3.00 5.66 7.24
C PRO A 268 2.45 5.46 8.66
N LYS A 269 2.94 6.24 9.61
CA LYS A 269 2.47 6.19 11.00
C LYS A 269 1.68 7.47 11.28
N ILE A 270 0.40 7.33 11.66
CA ILE A 270 -0.49 8.45 11.94
C ILE A 270 -0.67 8.53 13.46
N ASP A 271 -0.19 9.60 14.08
CA ASP A 271 -0.31 9.74 15.55
C ASP A 271 -1.79 9.87 15.94
N PRO A 272 -2.33 8.96 16.78
CA PRO A 272 -3.73 8.99 17.16
C PRO A 272 -4.13 10.24 17.97
N ILE A 273 -3.16 10.98 18.53
CA ILE A 273 -3.42 12.21 19.29
C ILE A 273 -3.36 13.45 18.41
N SER A 274 -2.26 13.67 17.68
CA SER A 274 -2.11 14.88 16.86
C SER A 274 -2.79 14.79 15.49
N GLY A 275 -3.05 13.57 15.00
CA GLY A 275 -3.50 13.30 13.64
C GLY A 275 -2.44 13.54 12.57
N GLU A 276 -1.20 13.85 12.96
CA GLU A 276 -0.10 14.04 12.02
C GLU A 276 0.34 12.70 11.43
N LEU A 277 0.63 12.70 10.13
CA LEU A 277 1.19 11.58 9.42
C LEU A 277 2.70 11.72 9.34
N PHE A 278 3.41 10.64 9.64
CA PHE A 278 4.84 10.50 9.48
C PHE A 278 5.12 9.43 8.42
N ALA A 279 6.07 9.68 7.52
CA ALA A 279 6.43 8.72 6.50
C ALA A 279 7.89 8.86 6.08
N VAL A 280 8.36 7.85 5.36
CA VAL A 280 9.67 7.86 4.69
C VAL A 280 9.51 7.70 3.19
N SER A 281 10.49 8.21 2.45
CA SER A 281 10.64 8.06 1.01
C SER A 281 12.01 7.48 0.73
N PHE A 282 12.06 6.35 0.05
CA PHE A 282 13.30 5.66 -0.28
C PHE A 282 13.63 5.82 -1.78
N ASN A 283 14.89 6.13 -2.08
CA ASN A 283 15.42 6.20 -3.45
C ASN A 283 16.66 5.28 -3.56
N PRO A 284 16.56 4.17 -4.30
CA PRO A 284 17.67 3.23 -4.40
C PRO A 284 18.82 3.68 -5.31
N VAL A 285 18.62 4.71 -6.14
CA VAL A 285 19.57 5.08 -7.20
C VAL A 285 20.44 6.27 -6.81
N ILE A 286 19.84 7.32 -6.23
CA ILE A 286 20.52 8.60 -5.99
C ILE A 286 20.39 9.00 -4.52
N ASN A 287 21.50 9.43 -3.92
CA ASN A 287 21.50 10.00 -2.59
C ASN A 287 20.80 11.38 -2.55
N PRO A 288 20.13 11.74 -1.44
CA PRO A 288 19.94 10.94 -0.22
C PRO A 288 19.00 9.75 -0.48
N HIS A 289 19.44 8.56 -0.08
CA HIS A 289 18.70 7.31 -0.29
C HIS A 289 17.43 7.21 0.55
N LEU A 290 17.37 7.92 1.67
CA LEU A 290 16.20 7.96 2.54
C LEU A 290 15.84 9.42 2.84
N ARG A 291 14.55 9.73 2.80
CA ARG A 291 13.99 11.00 3.26
C ARG A 291 12.90 10.72 4.26
N TYR A 292 12.86 11.50 5.33
CA TYR A 292 11.78 11.47 6.31
C TYR A 292 10.94 12.74 6.19
N PHE A 293 9.62 12.64 6.29
CA PHE A 293 8.76 13.81 6.29
C PHE A 293 7.52 13.57 7.16
N TRP A 294 6.83 14.66 7.49
CA TRP A 294 5.55 14.62 8.18
C TRP A 294 4.52 15.52 7.47
N ALA A 295 3.25 15.30 7.75
CA ALA A 295 2.15 16.10 7.24
C ALA A 295 1.14 16.36 8.36
N SER A 296 0.67 17.60 8.46
CA SER A 296 -0.42 17.94 9.37
C SER A 296 -1.76 17.32 8.90
N PRO A 297 -2.75 17.17 9.80
CA PRO A 297 -4.00 16.47 9.49
C PRO A 297 -4.77 16.98 8.25
N ASP A 298 -4.53 18.23 7.85
CA ASP A 298 -5.08 18.91 6.67
C ASP A 298 -4.27 18.67 5.37
N GLY A 299 -3.35 17.71 5.38
CA GLY A 299 -2.57 17.33 4.20
C GLY A 299 -1.37 18.24 3.90
N ARG A 300 -1.00 19.17 4.78
CA ARG A 300 0.16 20.05 4.55
C ARG A 300 1.47 19.33 4.91
N LYS A 301 2.14 18.80 3.89
CA LYS A 301 3.47 18.17 4.00
C LYS A 301 4.58 19.16 4.39
N SER A 302 5.50 18.71 5.24
CA SER A 302 6.74 19.36 5.65
C SER A 302 7.80 19.37 4.54
N PRO A 303 8.88 20.15 4.69
CA PRO A 303 10.12 19.86 3.97
C PRO A 303 10.63 18.45 4.30
N ASP A 304 11.35 17.86 3.34
CA ASP A 304 11.99 16.56 3.56
C ASP A 304 13.21 16.72 4.47
N PHE A 305 13.37 15.77 5.40
CA PHE A 305 14.57 15.57 6.18
C PHE A 305 15.43 14.50 5.49
N ASP A 306 16.51 14.94 4.85
CA ASP A 306 17.40 14.07 4.09
C ASP A 306 18.27 13.19 5.01
N VAL A 307 18.22 11.89 4.78
CA VAL A 307 19.02 10.87 5.48
C VAL A 307 20.01 10.25 4.49
N TRP A 308 21.28 10.56 4.71
CA TRP A 308 22.38 10.05 3.89
C TRP A 308 22.77 8.67 4.39
N LEU A 309 22.65 7.67 3.53
CA LEU A 309 23.06 6.29 3.81
C LEU A 309 24.26 5.94 2.93
N PRO A 310 25.27 5.22 3.46
CA PRO A 310 26.43 4.83 2.67
C PRO A 310 26.05 3.88 1.54
N ASP A 311 25.15 2.94 1.83
CA ASP A 311 24.62 1.96 0.88
C ASP A 311 23.09 2.01 0.87
N PRO A 312 22.44 1.90 -0.31
CA PRO A 312 21.00 1.78 -0.38
C PRO A 312 20.57 0.44 0.24
N CYS A 313 19.66 0.48 1.21
CA CYS A 313 18.97 -0.71 1.72
C CYS A 313 17.46 -0.55 1.64
N LEU A 314 16.74 -1.67 1.60
CA LEU A 314 15.30 -1.71 1.53
C LEU A 314 14.70 -1.11 2.82
N PHE A 315 13.96 -0.02 2.69
CA PHE A 315 13.21 0.61 3.78
C PHE A 315 11.72 0.37 3.63
N HIS A 316 11.25 -0.77 4.13
CA HIS A 316 9.84 -1.16 4.08
C HIS A 316 8.99 -0.46 5.15
N ASP A 317 9.47 -0.45 6.39
CA ASP A 317 8.74 0.10 7.52
C ASP A 317 9.71 0.80 8.50
N PHE A 318 9.15 1.62 9.39
CA PHE A 318 9.86 2.39 10.40
C PHE A 318 8.99 2.49 11.66
N ALA A 319 9.48 3.10 12.74
CA ALA A 319 8.67 3.31 13.94
C ALA A 319 8.68 4.76 14.40
N ILE A 320 7.65 5.14 15.15
CA ILE A 320 7.58 6.42 15.87
C ILE A 320 7.35 6.15 17.35
N THR A 321 7.76 7.08 18.20
CA THR A 321 7.30 7.23 19.58
C THR A 321 6.56 8.56 19.74
N GLU A 322 6.24 8.94 20.97
CA GLU A 322 5.71 10.28 21.27
C GLU A 322 6.65 11.40 20.79
N ASN A 323 7.97 11.24 20.97
CA ASN A 323 8.94 12.30 20.70
C ASN A 323 9.98 11.97 19.62
N TYR A 324 10.08 10.73 19.16
CA TYR A 324 11.12 10.31 18.21
C TYR A 324 10.57 9.56 17.00
N ALA A 325 11.31 9.60 15.90
CA ALA A 325 11.20 8.64 14.81
C ALA A 325 12.44 7.75 14.78
N ILE A 326 12.23 6.48 14.44
CA ILE A 326 13.23 5.41 14.46
C ILE A 326 13.34 4.86 13.03
N LEU A 327 14.51 5.04 12.44
CA LEU A 327 14.82 4.70 11.05
C LEU A 327 15.73 3.47 11.03
N PRO A 328 15.21 2.28 10.72
CA PRO A 328 15.96 1.04 10.84
C PRO A 328 16.79 0.74 9.59
N GLU A 329 18.08 1.08 9.64
CA GLU A 329 19.02 0.66 8.60
C GLU A 329 19.35 -0.83 8.77
N ASN A 330 18.81 -1.64 7.89
CA ASN A 330 18.92 -3.10 7.93
C ASN A 330 19.94 -3.67 6.93
N GLN A 331 20.03 -5.00 6.88
CA GLN A 331 21.00 -5.76 6.08
C GLN A 331 20.50 -6.08 4.66
N LEU A 332 19.27 -5.72 4.28
CA LEU A 332 18.73 -5.94 2.92
C LEU A 332 19.21 -4.82 2.00
N VAL A 333 20.38 -4.98 1.41
CA VAL A 333 21.02 -3.95 0.60
C VAL A 333 20.73 -4.13 -0.89
N MET A 334 20.76 -3.03 -1.65
CA MET A 334 20.56 -3.04 -3.09
C MET A 334 21.90 -3.02 -3.82
N LYS A 335 22.32 -4.17 -4.34
CA LYS A 335 23.58 -4.40 -5.06
C LYS A 335 23.36 -4.43 -6.57
N PHE A 336 23.00 -3.29 -7.18
CA PHE A 336 22.78 -3.20 -8.63
C PHE A 336 23.94 -3.73 -9.49
N GLN A 337 25.18 -3.55 -9.04
CA GLN A 337 26.37 -4.08 -9.70
C GLN A 337 26.40 -5.61 -9.76
N ASP A 338 25.81 -6.31 -8.78
CA ASP A 338 25.82 -7.76 -8.70
C ASP A 338 24.88 -8.40 -9.73
N VAL A 339 23.88 -7.69 -10.24
CA VAL A 339 23.08 -8.13 -11.40
C VAL A 339 23.99 -8.30 -12.62
N VAL A 340 24.83 -7.30 -12.89
CA VAL A 340 25.71 -7.28 -14.06
C VAL A 340 26.92 -8.20 -13.87
N LEU A 341 27.52 -8.18 -12.68
CA LEU A 341 28.79 -8.88 -12.41
C LEU A 341 28.59 -10.34 -11.98
N LYS A 342 27.47 -10.66 -11.34
CA LYS A 342 27.25 -11.97 -10.70
C LYS A 342 25.95 -12.66 -11.12
N ASN A 343 25.11 -12.02 -11.95
CA ASN A 343 23.79 -12.52 -12.34
C ASN A 343 22.93 -12.92 -11.11
N LYS A 344 22.90 -12.04 -10.11
CA LYS A 344 22.17 -12.20 -8.85
C LYS A 344 21.04 -11.18 -8.71
N LEU A 345 20.14 -11.42 -7.76
CA LEU A 345 19.12 -10.48 -7.31
C LEU A 345 19.71 -9.10 -6.96
N VAL A 346 18.97 -8.04 -7.29
CA VAL A 346 19.32 -6.66 -6.88
C VAL A 346 19.32 -6.53 -5.37
N ILE A 347 18.39 -7.20 -4.68
CA ILE A 347 18.25 -7.14 -3.23
C ILE A 347 18.85 -8.41 -2.64
N ASP A 348 19.83 -8.25 -1.76
CA ASP A 348 20.53 -9.36 -1.10
C ASP A 348 20.80 -9.04 0.37
N GLY A 349 20.89 -10.07 1.20
CA GLY A 349 21.23 -9.97 2.61
C GLY A 349 22.74 -9.79 2.80
N ASP A 350 23.18 -8.63 3.28
CA ASP A 350 24.58 -8.41 3.64
C ASP A 350 24.85 -8.74 5.11
N THR A 351 25.28 -9.98 5.34
CA THR A 351 25.59 -10.49 6.67
C THR A 351 26.81 -9.82 7.31
N ALA A 352 27.65 -9.12 6.54
CA ALA A 352 28.79 -8.35 7.07
C ALA A 352 28.38 -6.95 7.55
N LYS A 353 27.26 -6.41 7.05
CA LYS A 353 26.72 -5.12 7.49
C LYS A 353 26.17 -5.24 8.90
N VAL A 354 26.56 -4.32 9.80
CA VAL A 354 25.97 -4.19 11.13
C VAL A 354 24.70 -3.33 11.01
N PRO A 355 23.51 -3.89 11.29
CA PRO A 355 22.28 -3.11 11.32
C PRO A 355 22.30 -2.08 12.44
N ARG A 356 21.64 -0.94 12.23
CA ARG A 356 21.60 0.17 13.19
C ARG A 356 20.32 0.97 13.06
N PHE A 357 19.87 1.56 14.15
CA PHE A 357 18.67 2.41 14.17
C PHE A 357 19.07 3.87 14.29
N GLY A 358 18.59 4.68 13.34
CA GLY A 358 18.71 6.13 13.38
C GLY A 358 17.57 6.72 14.20
N VAL A 359 17.89 7.33 15.32
CA VAL A 359 16.92 8.01 16.19
C VAL A 359 16.98 9.51 15.95
N ILE A 360 15.85 10.10 15.56
CA ILE A 360 15.67 11.55 15.36
C ILE A 360 14.49 12.06 16.18
N PRO A 361 14.48 13.34 16.60
CA PRO A 361 13.25 13.96 17.06
C PRO A 361 12.16 13.79 16.00
N ARG A 362 10.93 13.48 16.44
CA ARG A 362 9.77 13.23 15.57
C ARG A 362 9.49 14.40 14.62
N ILE A 363 9.77 15.62 15.08
CA ILE A 363 9.82 16.83 14.24
C ILE A 363 11.25 17.39 14.35
N PRO A 364 12.16 17.03 13.43
CA PRO A 364 13.56 17.43 13.52
C PRO A 364 13.73 18.92 13.23
N THR A 365 14.47 19.60 14.10
CA THR A 365 14.90 21.01 13.93
C THR A 365 16.36 21.14 13.51
N VAL A 366 17.08 20.03 13.52
CA VAL A 366 18.48 19.88 13.13
C VAL A 366 18.55 19.09 11.82
N GLY A 367 19.66 19.19 11.08
CA GLY A 367 19.89 18.41 9.86
C GLY A 367 20.43 17.00 10.13
N TYR A 368 20.91 16.32 9.09
CA TYR A 368 21.44 14.94 9.13
C TYR A 368 22.43 14.65 10.27
N SER A 369 23.29 15.61 10.64
CA SER A 369 24.26 15.45 11.73
C SER A 369 23.61 15.28 13.12
N GLY A 370 22.31 15.50 13.23
CA GLY A 370 21.53 15.30 14.45
C GLY A 370 20.99 13.88 14.65
N ILE A 371 21.17 12.97 13.68
CA ILE A 371 20.73 11.57 13.82
C ILE A 371 21.61 10.84 14.83
N ARG A 372 21.00 10.18 15.81
CA ARG A 372 21.70 9.27 16.72
C ARG A 372 21.61 7.86 16.19
N TRP A 373 22.71 7.36 15.64
CA TRP A 373 22.81 5.98 15.18
C TRP A 373 23.17 5.06 16.36
N ILE A 374 22.37 4.02 16.57
CA ILE A 374 22.59 2.99 17.61
C ILE A 374 22.68 1.64 16.91
N ASP A 375 23.82 0.97 17.06
CA ASP A 375 24.03 -0.34 16.45
C ASP A 375 23.13 -1.40 17.11
N VAL A 376 22.51 -2.24 16.30
CA VAL A 376 21.66 -3.37 16.70
C VAL A 376 22.14 -4.60 15.93
N PRO A 377 23.24 -5.24 16.35
CA PRO A 377 23.82 -6.37 15.63
C PRO A 377 22.81 -7.52 15.48
N ASP A 378 22.93 -8.31 14.42
CA ASP A 378 22.08 -9.47 14.11
C ASP A 378 20.58 -9.14 14.11
N TRP A 379 20.20 -8.08 13.39
CA TRP A 379 18.81 -7.64 13.30
C TRP A 379 18.41 -7.27 11.88
N THR A 380 17.41 -7.95 11.35
CA THR A 380 16.67 -7.54 10.15
C THR A 380 15.20 -7.82 10.39
N SER A 381 14.34 -6.92 9.91
CA SER A 381 12.89 -7.07 10.00
C SER A 381 12.23 -6.37 8.81
N PHE A 382 11.05 -6.87 8.42
CA PHE A 382 10.13 -6.14 7.55
C PHE A 382 9.24 -5.20 8.35
N HIS A 383 8.62 -5.66 9.44
CA HIS A 383 7.56 -4.93 10.13
C HIS A 383 7.98 -4.42 11.51
N TYR A 384 7.75 -3.14 11.76
CA TYR A 384 7.93 -2.48 13.05
C TYR A 384 6.56 -2.18 13.65
N ILE A 385 6.15 -3.08 14.57
CA ILE A 385 4.78 -3.16 15.09
C ILE A 385 4.43 -1.90 15.89
N ASN A 386 5.31 -1.52 16.83
CA ASN A 386 5.16 -0.30 17.62
C ASN A 386 6.50 0.11 18.24
N ALA A 387 6.59 1.34 18.74
CA ALA A 387 7.68 1.76 19.61
C ALA A 387 7.19 2.73 20.68
N TRP A 388 7.89 2.78 21.82
CA TRP A 388 7.57 3.72 22.91
C TRP A 388 8.81 4.12 23.71
N GLU A 389 8.66 5.17 24.50
CA GLU A 389 9.69 5.68 25.41
C GLU A 389 9.50 5.12 26.82
N GLU A 390 10.61 4.76 27.49
CA GLU A 390 10.64 4.36 28.90
C GLU A 390 11.55 5.30 29.69
N GLY A 391 10.97 6.32 30.31
CA GLY A 391 11.74 7.42 30.90
C GLY A 391 12.31 8.35 29.84
N THR A 392 13.42 9.03 30.11
CA THR A 392 13.97 10.06 29.21
C THR A 392 14.98 9.52 28.20
N ASP A 393 15.66 8.42 28.53
CA ASP A 393 16.87 7.98 27.83
C ASP A 393 16.71 6.59 27.20
N LYS A 394 15.52 6.00 27.19
CA LYS A 394 15.29 4.64 26.65
C LYS A 394 14.11 4.60 25.69
N ILE A 395 14.33 3.96 24.55
CA ILE A 395 13.29 3.63 23.56
C ILE A 395 13.16 2.11 23.49
N VAL A 396 11.94 1.61 23.35
CA VAL A 396 11.64 0.21 23.08
C VAL A 396 10.97 0.12 21.72
N VAL A 397 11.50 -0.73 20.84
CA VAL A 397 10.93 -1.01 19.52
C VAL A 397 10.48 -2.46 19.49
N LEU A 398 9.21 -2.70 19.17
CA LEU A 398 8.62 -4.02 19.10
C LEU A 398 8.53 -4.47 17.64
N SER A 399 9.17 -5.59 17.31
CA SER A 399 9.29 -6.05 15.93
C SER A 399 9.62 -7.54 15.85
N SER A 400 9.33 -8.16 14.71
CA SER A 400 9.67 -9.56 14.42
C SER A 400 10.97 -9.65 13.62
N SER A 401 11.96 -10.36 14.15
CA SER A 401 13.23 -10.61 13.45
C SER A 401 13.04 -11.59 12.31
N ILE A 402 13.74 -11.41 11.20
CA ILE A 402 13.86 -12.37 10.10
C ILE A 402 15.27 -12.95 10.12
N THR A 403 15.41 -14.27 10.15
CA THR A 403 16.73 -14.92 10.17
C THR A 403 16.67 -16.31 9.53
N PRO A 404 17.66 -16.72 8.70
CA PRO A 404 18.79 -15.91 8.18
C PRO A 404 18.35 -14.94 7.07
N VAL A 405 19.00 -13.77 6.98
CA VAL A 405 18.56 -12.67 6.09
C VAL A 405 18.83 -12.97 4.61
N GLU A 406 19.90 -13.70 4.31
CA GLU A 406 20.33 -14.12 2.98
C GLU A 406 19.34 -15.06 2.27
N HIS A 407 18.39 -15.65 3.00
CA HIS A 407 17.40 -16.57 2.43
C HIS A 407 16.05 -15.91 2.16
N LEU A 408 15.92 -14.61 2.44
CA LEU A 408 14.63 -13.95 2.43
C LEU A 408 13.89 -14.00 1.09
N PHE A 409 14.60 -13.99 -0.03
CA PHE A 409 14.00 -14.05 -1.37
C PHE A 409 14.26 -15.37 -2.11
N ASP A 410 15.04 -16.27 -1.51
CA ASP A 410 15.52 -17.50 -2.16
C ASP A 410 14.98 -18.78 -1.48
N ASP A 411 14.97 -18.84 -0.15
CA ASP A 411 14.48 -20.00 0.63
C ASP A 411 13.66 -19.53 1.83
N ILE A 412 12.41 -19.19 1.54
CA ILE A 412 11.51 -18.62 2.55
C ILE A 412 11.06 -19.66 3.58
N ALA A 413 11.06 -20.95 3.21
CA ALA A 413 10.70 -22.04 4.11
C ALA A 413 11.72 -22.20 5.26
N GLY A 414 12.97 -21.77 5.04
CA GLY A 414 14.04 -21.78 6.03
C GLY A 414 14.04 -20.61 7.02
N LEU A 415 13.14 -19.62 6.87
CA LEU A 415 13.14 -18.42 7.71
C LEU A 415 12.52 -18.66 9.09
N SER A 416 13.16 -18.11 10.11
CA SER A 416 12.62 -17.97 11.46
C SER A 416 12.18 -16.53 11.69
N ASN A 417 10.91 -16.36 12.06
CA ASN A 417 10.36 -15.08 12.50
C ASN A 417 10.14 -15.09 14.00
N ARG A 418 10.67 -14.13 14.75
CA ARG A 418 10.54 -14.11 16.22
C ARG A 418 10.29 -12.71 16.75
N LEU A 419 9.30 -12.58 17.64
CA LEU A 419 8.96 -11.32 18.26
C LEU A 419 9.99 -10.92 19.32
N HIS A 420 10.51 -9.69 19.20
CA HIS A 420 11.45 -9.11 20.15
C HIS A 420 11.08 -7.68 20.52
N GLU A 421 11.42 -7.32 21.76
CA GLU A 421 11.62 -5.95 22.18
C GLU A 421 13.09 -5.58 21.97
N ILE A 422 13.35 -4.54 21.20
CA ILE A 422 14.67 -3.96 20.98
C ILE A 422 14.75 -2.72 21.83
N HIS A 423 15.62 -2.73 22.83
CA HIS A 423 15.81 -1.59 23.72
C HIS A 423 17.00 -0.79 23.24
N LEU A 424 16.80 0.52 23.08
CA LEU A 424 17.81 1.49 22.69
C LEU A 424 18.05 2.44 23.86
N ASP A 425 19.30 2.52 24.33
CA ASP A 425 19.72 3.48 25.35
C ASP A 425 20.36 4.70 24.67
N LEU A 426 19.66 5.84 24.75
CA LEU A 426 20.03 7.10 24.12
C LEU A 426 21.21 7.79 24.80
N ARG A 427 21.54 7.41 26.05
CA ARG A 427 22.67 7.97 26.81
C ARG A 427 23.95 7.19 26.52
N SER A 428 23.89 5.87 26.57
CA SER A 428 25.07 5.02 26.32
C SER A 428 25.31 4.72 24.84
N GLY A 429 24.31 4.90 23.98
CA GLY A 429 24.37 4.54 22.56
C GLY A 429 24.38 3.03 22.34
N ARG A 430 23.90 2.24 23.30
CA ARG A 430 23.88 0.77 23.24
C ARG A 430 22.48 0.26 23.00
N SER A 431 22.39 -0.92 22.39
CA SER A 431 21.14 -1.67 22.27
C SER A 431 21.22 -3.04 22.93
N TRP A 432 20.07 -3.60 23.26
CA TRP A 432 19.93 -5.02 23.54
C TRP A 432 18.55 -5.50 23.10
N LYS A 433 18.44 -6.81 22.86
CA LYS A 433 17.22 -7.45 22.38
C LYS A 433 16.67 -8.36 23.46
N GLN A 434 15.36 -8.36 23.63
CA GLN A 434 14.67 -9.25 24.53
C GLN A 434 13.60 -10.02 23.76
N HIS A 435 13.75 -11.33 23.76
CA HIS A 435 12.81 -12.24 23.12
C HIS A 435 11.48 -12.28 23.89
N VAL A 436 10.37 -12.07 23.17
CA VAL A 436 9.02 -11.98 23.77
C VAL A 436 8.27 -13.30 23.64
N CYS A 437 8.28 -13.90 22.45
CA CYS A 437 7.49 -15.10 22.15
C CYS A 437 8.30 -16.11 21.36
N SER A 438 8.26 -17.39 21.76
CA SER A 438 8.93 -18.48 21.04
C SER A 438 8.20 -18.92 19.77
N ALA A 439 6.94 -18.53 19.58
CA ALA A 439 6.19 -18.85 18.38
C ALA A 439 6.66 -18.00 17.18
N GLY A 440 6.64 -18.62 15.99
CA GLY A 440 6.85 -17.93 14.73
C GLY A 440 5.70 -17.00 14.39
N LEU A 441 5.86 -15.70 14.63
CA LEU A 441 4.81 -14.69 14.53
C LEU A 441 5.26 -13.43 13.78
N ASP A 442 4.34 -12.83 13.02
CA ASP A 442 4.55 -11.57 12.28
C ASP A 442 3.20 -10.90 11.95
N PHE A 443 3.19 -9.89 11.08
CA PHE A 443 2.01 -9.09 10.71
C PHE A 443 1.30 -8.59 11.97
N GLY A 444 2.10 -8.01 12.88
CA GLY A 444 1.64 -7.58 14.20
C GLY A 444 0.81 -6.31 14.12
N GLN A 445 -0.35 -6.34 14.75
CA GLN A 445 -1.31 -5.26 14.81
C GLN A 445 -1.66 -4.94 16.26
N ILE A 446 -1.83 -3.66 16.54
CA ILE A 446 -2.14 -3.14 17.88
C ILE A 446 -3.45 -2.38 17.86
N ASN A 447 -3.96 -2.06 19.04
CA ASN A 447 -4.94 -0.99 19.14
C ASN A 447 -4.29 0.33 18.70
N GLN A 448 -4.75 0.87 17.56
CA GLN A 448 -4.16 2.04 16.91
C GLN A 448 -4.17 3.30 17.80
N LYS A 449 -5.01 3.35 18.85
CA LYS A 449 -4.98 4.40 19.89
C LYS A 449 -3.62 4.48 20.62
N PHE A 450 -2.83 3.42 20.59
CA PHE A 450 -1.54 3.31 21.28
C PHE A 450 -0.33 3.42 20.35
N LEU A 451 -0.50 3.77 19.08
CA LEU A 451 0.64 3.94 18.17
C LEU A 451 1.61 5.00 18.71
N GLY A 452 2.89 4.63 18.78
CA GLY A 452 3.96 5.46 19.34
C GLY A 452 4.00 5.53 20.87
N ARG A 453 3.17 4.74 21.56
CA ARG A 453 3.04 4.70 23.02
C ARG A 453 3.06 3.26 23.50
N LYS A 454 3.32 3.06 24.79
CA LYS A 454 3.37 1.72 25.37
C LYS A 454 2.00 1.07 25.27
N ASN A 455 1.96 -0.10 24.66
CA ASN A 455 0.80 -0.97 24.56
C ASN A 455 1.11 -2.30 25.27
N ARG A 456 0.08 -3.01 25.73
CA ARG A 456 0.18 -4.33 26.35
C ARG A 456 -0.13 -5.46 25.38
N TYR A 457 -1.08 -5.27 24.47
CA TYR A 457 -1.59 -6.33 23.61
C TYR A 457 -1.18 -6.15 22.14
N VAL A 458 -0.84 -7.26 21.51
CA VAL A 458 -0.54 -7.34 20.07
C VAL A 458 -1.24 -8.55 19.46
N TYR A 459 -1.87 -8.36 18.31
CA TYR A 459 -2.49 -9.40 17.51
C TYR A 459 -1.56 -9.77 16.36
N MET A 460 -1.18 -11.03 16.23
CA MET A 460 -0.17 -11.49 15.29
C MET A 460 -0.60 -12.73 14.53
N CYS A 461 0.00 -12.93 13.37
CA CYS A 461 -0.23 -14.06 12.50
C CYS A 461 0.71 -15.22 12.82
N TYR A 462 0.15 -16.44 12.92
CA TYR A 462 0.96 -17.64 12.82
C TYR A 462 1.19 -18.01 11.36
N TYR A 463 2.45 -18.22 10.99
CA TYR A 463 2.76 -18.76 9.68
C TYR A 463 2.21 -20.18 9.49
N GLY A 464 1.67 -20.44 8.32
CA GLY A 464 1.52 -21.78 7.74
C GLY A 464 2.72 -22.08 6.84
N PRO A 465 2.54 -22.77 5.70
CA PRO A 465 3.51 -22.71 4.61
C PRO A 465 3.58 -21.26 4.13
N TRP A 466 4.73 -20.61 4.27
CA TRP A 466 4.89 -19.22 3.81
C TRP A 466 4.43 -19.09 2.35
N PRO A 467 3.72 -18.01 1.97
CA PRO A 467 3.29 -16.86 2.78
C PRO A 467 1.92 -17.03 3.47
N LYS A 468 1.33 -18.23 3.46
CA LYS A 468 -0.01 -18.48 4.00
C LYS A 468 -0.03 -18.33 5.52
N ILE A 469 -1.10 -17.75 6.07
CA ILE A 469 -1.27 -17.56 7.52
C ILE A 469 -2.25 -18.60 8.06
N SER A 470 -1.79 -19.43 9.00
CA SER A 470 -2.53 -20.58 9.55
C SER A 470 -3.34 -20.26 10.81
N GLY A 471 -3.23 -19.04 11.35
CA GLY A 471 -3.91 -18.66 12.58
C GLY A 471 -3.52 -17.30 13.09
N LEU A 472 -4.15 -16.91 14.20
CA LEU A 472 -3.95 -15.65 14.89
C LEU A 472 -3.61 -15.89 16.37
N ALA A 473 -2.81 -15.00 16.94
CA ALA A 473 -2.43 -14.99 18.35
C ALA A 473 -2.61 -13.60 18.94
N LYS A 474 -3.03 -13.52 20.20
CA LYS A 474 -2.95 -12.31 21.02
C LYS A 474 -1.83 -12.47 22.03
N ILE A 475 -0.88 -11.56 22.01
CA ILE A 475 0.29 -11.51 22.88
C ILE A 475 0.04 -10.48 23.97
N ASP A 476 0.30 -10.82 25.22
CA ASP A 476 0.38 -9.93 26.36
C ASP A 476 1.86 -9.66 26.68
N LEU A 477 2.29 -8.43 26.44
CA LEU A 477 3.68 -7.98 26.62
C LEU A 477 4.08 -7.85 28.09
N ASP A 478 3.10 -7.72 28.99
CA ASP A 478 3.32 -7.65 30.44
C ASP A 478 3.29 -9.05 31.10
N ALA A 479 2.84 -10.08 30.38
CA ALA A 479 2.83 -11.45 30.89
C ALA A 479 4.26 -11.95 31.20
N PRO A 480 4.44 -12.83 32.20
CA PRO A 480 5.74 -13.41 32.51
C PRO A 480 6.38 -14.07 31.28
N ARG A 481 7.56 -13.58 30.90
CA ARG A 481 8.27 -14.01 29.70
C ARG A 481 8.91 -15.38 29.93
N LEU A 482 8.25 -16.45 29.44
CA LEU A 482 8.64 -17.86 29.63
C LEU A 482 8.72 -18.30 31.11
N PRO A 483 8.36 -19.54 31.49
CA PRO A 483 7.77 -20.62 30.69
C PRO A 483 6.25 -20.48 30.50
N ARG A 484 5.62 -19.39 30.96
CA ARG A 484 4.22 -19.09 30.67
C ARG A 484 4.10 -18.52 29.25
N PRO A 485 3.12 -18.94 28.45
CA PRO A 485 2.97 -18.41 27.10
C PRO A 485 2.49 -16.97 27.20
N CYS A 486 3.28 -16.03 26.68
CA CYS A 486 2.84 -14.65 26.43
C CYS A 486 1.63 -14.58 25.50
N ILE A 487 1.31 -15.69 24.81
CA ILE A 487 0.08 -15.90 24.05
C ILE A 487 -1.08 -16.11 25.03
N VAL A 488 -1.92 -15.08 25.18
CA VAL A 488 -3.10 -15.09 26.05
C VAL A 488 -4.39 -15.43 25.30
N ALA A 489 -4.39 -15.30 23.97
CA ALA A 489 -5.42 -15.87 23.12
C ALA A 489 -4.84 -16.44 21.83
N SER A 490 -5.47 -17.47 21.26
CA SER A 490 -5.06 -17.99 19.96
C SER A 490 -6.17 -18.71 19.22
N ARG A 491 -6.13 -18.60 17.89
CA ARG A 491 -6.98 -19.34 16.97
C ARG A 491 -6.13 -19.95 15.87
N ARG A 492 -6.18 -21.27 15.75
CA ARG A 492 -5.61 -21.99 14.60
C ARG A 492 -6.74 -22.44 13.70
N PHE A 493 -6.58 -22.20 12.41
CA PHE A 493 -7.55 -22.66 11.41
C PHE A 493 -7.31 -24.12 11.06
N GLU A 494 -8.34 -24.79 10.56
CA GLU A 494 -8.26 -26.18 10.16
C GLU A 494 -7.35 -26.35 8.93
N ARG A 495 -6.99 -27.59 8.60
CA ARG A 495 -6.18 -27.87 7.42
C ARG A 495 -6.86 -27.34 6.17
N GLY A 496 -6.12 -26.58 5.35
CA GLY A 496 -6.65 -25.97 4.12
C GLY A 496 -7.39 -24.64 4.34
N GLN A 497 -7.49 -24.16 5.57
CA GLN A 497 -8.03 -22.84 5.88
C GLN A 497 -6.91 -21.88 6.27
N PHE A 498 -6.90 -20.71 5.65
CA PHE A 498 -5.87 -19.71 5.86
C PHE A 498 -6.51 -18.32 5.95
N CYS A 499 -5.89 -17.45 6.72
CA CYS A 499 -6.40 -16.09 6.96
C CYS A 499 -5.47 -15.01 6.39
N GLY A 500 -5.88 -13.74 6.53
CA GLY A 500 -5.07 -12.57 6.25
C GLY A 500 -4.61 -11.87 7.53
N GLU A 501 -3.93 -10.74 7.37
CA GLU A 501 -3.55 -9.87 8.49
C GLU A 501 -4.77 -9.49 9.35
N PRO A 502 -4.69 -9.63 10.69
CA PRO A 502 -5.73 -9.19 11.60
C PRO A 502 -5.80 -7.67 11.64
N PHE A 503 -6.99 -7.08 11.75
CA PHE A 503 -7.13 -5.66 12.06
C PHE A 503 -7.96 -5.48 13.33
N PHE A 504 -7.42 -4.77 14.32
CA PHE A 504 -8.12 -4.51 15.57
C PHE A 504 -9.01 -3.27 15.46
N VAL A 505 -10.28 -3.39 15.85
CA VAL A 505 -11.24 -2.29 15.95
C VAL A 505 -11.65 -2.11 17.40
N ALA A 506 -11.32 -0.95 17.96
CA ALA A 506 -11.67 -0.60 19.34
C ALA A 506 -13.19 -0.38 19.50
N ASN A 507 -13.75 -0.87 20.61
CA ASN A 507 -15.14 -0.67 21.01
C ASN A 507 -15.26 0.00 22.39
N GLY A 508 -14.24 -0.11 23.25
CA GLY A 508 -14.26 0.48 24.59
C GLY A 508 -12.95 1.15 25.02
N GLU A 509 -12.79 1.24 26.34
CA GLU A 509 -11.70 1.97 27.01
C GLU A 509 -10.49 1.08 27.32
N GLU A 510 -10.72 -0.20 27.66
CA GLU A 510 -9.60 -1.14 27.85
C GLU A 510 -8.90 -1.39 26.51
N GLU A 511 -7.60 -1.63 26.57
CA GLU A 511 -6.77 -1.71 25.36
C GLU A 511 -7.23 -2.79 24.37
N ASP A 512 -7.72 -3.92 24.86
CA ASP A 512 -8.24 -5.06 24.09
C ASP A 512 -9.77 -5.10 24.00
N ASP A 513 -10.48 -4.06 24.44
CA ASP A 513 -11.94 -3.97 24.31
C ASP A 513 -12.32 -3.62 22.88
N GLY A 514 -12.56 -4.66 22.08
CA GLY A 514 -12.79 -4.53 20.66
C GLY A 514 -12.88 -5.86 19.95
N TYR A 515 -12.74 -5.79 18.62
CA TYR A 515 -12.86 -6.95 17.74
C TYR A 515 -11.69 -7.04 16.79
N VAL A 516 -11.29 -8.27 16.47
CA VAL A 516 -10.27 -8.57 15.46
C VAL A 516 -10.98 -9.01 14.18
N LEU A 517 -10.72 -8.29 13.09
CA LEU A 517 -11.22 -8.58 11.76
C LEU A 517 -10.16 -9.32 10.94
N SER A 518 -10.52 -10.39 10.23
CA SER A 518 -9.62 -11.02 9.26
C SER A 518 -10.40 -11.79 8.20
N TYR A 519 -9.96 -11.68 6.94
CA TYR A 519 -10.46 -12.56 5.88
C TYR A 519 -9.93 -13.97 6.09
N VAL A 520 -10.78 -14.96 5.87
CA VAL A 520 -10.44 -16.39 5.89
C VAL A 520 -10.87 -17.01 4.57
N HIS A 521 -10.02 -17.87 4.02
CA HIS A 521 -10.32 -18.65 2.83
C HIS A 521 -10.15 -20.14 3.13
N ASN A 522 -11.15 -20.92 2.76
CA ASN A 522 -11.10 -22.37 2.79
C ASN A 522 -10.75 -22.87 1.38
N GLU A 523 -9.55 -23.40 1.19
CA GLU A 523 -9.04 -23.88 -0.10
C GLU A 523 -9.77 -25.15 -0.58
N GLU A 524 -10.43 -25.90 0.31
CA GLU A 524 -11.20 -27.10 -0.05
C GLU A 524 -12.61 -26.74 -0.55
N SER A 525 -13.32 -25.84 0.13
CA SER A 525 -14.66 -25.42 -0.27
C SER A 525 -14.68 -24.26 -1.27
N GLY A 526 -13.57 -23.52 -1.39
CA GLY A 526 -13.45 -22.30 -2.19
C GLY A 526 -14.17 -21.09 -1.57
N VAL A 527 -14.70 -21.21 -0.35
CA VAL A 527 -15.45 -20.16 0.33
C VAL A 527 -14.49 -19.17 1.01
N SER A 528 -14.79 -17.88 0.88
CA SER A 528 -14.13 -16.80 1.61
C SER A 528 -15.11 -16.14 2.58
N GLU A 529 -14.64 -15.85 3.78
CA GLU A 529 -15.42 -15.22 4.85
C GLU A 529 -14.64 -14.05 5.44
N LEU A 530 -15.34 -13.04 5.96
CA LEU A 530 -14.78 -12.08 6.90
C LEU A 530 -15.20 -12.49 8.31
N LEU A 531 -14.22 -12.80 9.16
CA LEU A 531 -14.47 -13.12 10.56
C LEU A 531 -14.38 -11.87 11.42
N VAL A 532 -15.35 -11.70 12.31
CA VAL A 532 -15.33 -10.76 13.43
C VAL A 532 -15.12 -11.56 14.70
N MET A 533 -13.99 -11.37 15.37
CA MET A 533 -13.59 -12.14 16.54
C MET A 533 -13.54 -11.26 17.79
N ASP A 534 -14.06 -11.75 18.91
CA ASP A 534 -13.93 -11.07 20.20
C ASP A 534 -12.47 -11.08 20.64
N ALA A 535 -11.90 -9.89 20.82
CA ALA A 535 -10.50 -9.71 21.14
C ALA A 535 -10.16 -10.04 22.61
N LYS A 536 -11.16 -10.15 23.50
CA LYS A 536 -11.01 -10.60 24.90
C LYS A 536 -11.13 -12.10 25.06
N SER A 537 -11.75 -12.79 24.09
CA SER A 537 -11.89 -14.24 24.12
C SER A 537 -10.51 -14.93 24.05
N PRO A 538 -10.21 -15.91 24.92
CA PRO A 538 -8.95 -16.65 24.92
C PRO A 538 -8.76 -17.52 23.66
N THR A 539 -9.81 -17.73 22.87
CA THR A 539 -9.78 -18.51 21.64
C THR A 539 -10.09 -17.67 20.39
N LEU A 540 -10.20 -16.34 20.55
CA LEU A 540 -10.66 -15.42 19.50
C LEU A 540 -11.97 -15.93 18.88
N GLU A 541 -12.98 -16.14 19.73
CA GLU A 541 -14.30 -16.63 19.32
C GLU A 541 -14.92 -15.73 18.24
N THR A 542 -15.49 -16.36 17.22
CA THR A 542 -16.18 -15.65 16.14
C THR A 542 -17.54 -15.19 16.65
N VAL A 543 -17.73 -13.88 16.79
CA VAL A 543 -19.03 -13.28 17.13
C VAL A 543 -19.89 -13.08 15.89
N ALA A 544 -19.26 -12.86 14.73
CA ALA A 544 -19.92 -12.88 13.43
C ALA A 544 -19.00 -13.46 12.34
N SER A 545 -19.57 -14.28 11.46
CA SER A 545 -18.95 -14.71 10.20
C SER A 545 -19.76 -14.19 9.03
N ILE A 546 -19.11 -13.53 8.07
CA ILE A 546 -19.74 -12.94 6.90
C ILE A 546 -19.24 -13.69 5.66
N GLU A 547 -20.08 -14.54 5.08
CA GLU A 547 -19.79 -15.31 3.87
C GLU A 547 -19.83 -14.40 2.63
N LEU A 548 -18.72 -14.33 1.91
CA LEU A 548 -18.54 -13.41 0.80
C LEU A 548 -19.11 -13.98 -0.50
N PRO A 549 -19.61 -13.13 -1.42
CA PRO A 549 -20.20 -13.59 -2.67
C PRO A 549 -19.16 -14.09 -3.69
N ALA A 550 -17.88 -13.78 -3.47
CA ALA A 550 -16.75 -14.15 -4.32
C ALA A 550 -15.53 -14.58 -3.49
N ARG A 551 -14.59 -15.27 -4.15
CA ARG A 551 -13.28 -15.61 -3.58
C ARG A 551 -12.49 -14.34 -3.29
N VAL A 552 -11.88 -14.27 -2.11
CA VAL A 552 -10.88 -13.26 -1.75
C VAL A 552 -9.51 -13.93 -1.74
N PRO A 553 -8.59 -13.55 -2.65
CA PRO A 553 -7.23 -14.08 -2.67
C PRO A 553 -6.48 -13.68 -1.40
N TYR A 554 -5.31 -14.26 -1.17
CA TYR A 554 -4.41 -13.72 -0.16
C TYR A 554 -4.06 -12.26 -0.47
N GLY A 555 -3.70 -11.50 0.56
CA GLY A 555 -3.43 -10.06 0.43
C GLY A 555 -2.38 -9.62 1.44
N PHE A 556 -2.25 -8.30 1.58
CA PHE A 556 -1.32 -7.67 2.51
C PHE A 556 -2.11 -6.91 3.57
N HIS A 557 -1.83 -5.63 3.71
CA HIS A 557 -2.35 -4.78 4.77
C HIS A 557 -3.76 -4.27 4.51
N GLY A 558 -4.52 -4.16 5.59
CA GLY A 558 -5.88 -3.64 5.58
C GLY A 558 -6.10 -2.57 6.63
N ILE A 559 -7.23 -1.89 6.50
CA ILE A 559 -7.68 -0.84 7.40
C ILE A 559 -9.18 -0.96 7.62
N PHE A 560 -9.64 -0.56 8.81
CA PHE A 560 -11.05 -0.30 9.06
C PHE A 560 -11.30 1.21 9.05
N ILE A 561 -12.31 1.63 8.28
CA ILE A 561 -12.79 3.01 8.22
C ILE A 561 -14.16 3.06 8.88
N ASN A 562 -14.33 3.87 9.91
CA ASN A 562 -15.61 3.97 10.61
C ASN A 562 -16.65 4.82 9.84
N ALA A 563 -17.90 4.80 10.28
CA ALA A 563 -19.00 5.51 9.62
C ALA A 563 -18.74 7.04 9.51
N ASP A 564 -18.19 7.67 10.56
CA ASP A 564 -17.90 9.10 10.57
C ASP A 564 -16.80 9.46 9.54
N GLN A 565 -15.76 8.64 9.45
CA GLN A 565 -14.69 8.78 8.46
C GLN A 565 -15.19 8.57 7.04
N ILE A 566 -16.12 7.63 6.82
CA ILE A 566 -16.78 7.44 5.52
C ILE A 566 -17.62 8.68 5.16
N ALA A 567 -18.37 9.24 6.12
CA ALA A 567 -19.21 10.42 5.90
C ALA A 567 -18.39 11.70 5.63
N ASP A 568 -17.19 11.83 6.23
CA ASP A 568 -16.32 12.99 6.09
C ASP A 568 -15.33 12.89 4.90
N GLN A 569 -15.44 11.86 4.06
CA GLN A 569 -14.48 11.65 2.98
C GLN A 569 -14.35 12.83 2.00
N ASN A 570 -13.11 13.09 1.61
CA ASN A 570 -12.81 14.02 0.52
C ASN A 570 -12.96 13.33 -0.83
N HIS A 571 -14.12 13.53 -1.46
CA HIS A 571 -14.45 13.00 -2.79
C HIS A 571 -13.90 13.83 -3.96
N ALA A 572 -12.98 14.78 -3.73
CA ALA A 572 -12.37 15.54 -4.83
C ALA A 572 -11.40 14.64 -5.63
N THR A 573 -11.64 14.59 -6.95
CA THR A 573 -10.72 13.99 -7.94
C THR A 573 -9.39 14.74 -7.96
N LEU A 574 -8.30 14.01 -8.18
CA LEU A 574 -6.91 14.49 -8.10
C LEU A 574 -6.22 14.53 -9.47
#